data_AF-A0A6B2ZBU0-F1
#
_entry.id   AF-A0A6B2ZBU0-F1
#
_cell.length_a   1.000
_cell.length_b   1.000
_cell.length_c   1.000
_cell.angle_alpha   90.00
_cell.angle_beta   90.00
_cell.angle_gamma   90.00
#
_symmetry.space_group_name_H-M   'P 1'
#
loop_
_entity.id
_entity.type
_entity.pdbx_description
1 polymer ?
#
loop_
_entity_poly.entity_id
_entity_poly.type
_entity_poly.pdbx_seq_one_letter_code
_entity_poly.pdbx_strand_id
1 'polypeptide(L)'
;MSELTSLEKAQARIAELEAQLEKYVGKEPTVRDEMAYLQRCLNSVLELCDRAAAQATQWENPLPVPEWAIAVREAATGERPDNPADKRRRIYIDGRGEAWLSLCHDRNIQYIGPLAGAVWGEETTTSVRDRTGELHEIGRCW
;
A
#
# COMPACT_ATOMS: atom_id res chain seq x y z
N MET A 1 -32.91 36.47 21.62
CA MET A 1 -32.53 36.93 20.26
C MET A 1 -31.20 36.35 19.77
N SER A 2 -30.18 36.14 20.62
CA SER A 2 -28.88 35.57 20.21
C SER A 2 -28.94 34.09 19.78
N GLU A 3 -29.77 33.26 20.42
CA GLU A 3 -29.85 31.82 20.10
C GLU A 3 -30.65 31.51 18.82
N LEU A 4 -31.67 32.32 18.53
CA LEU A 4 -32.46 32.22 17.30
C LEU A 4 -31.60 32.47 16.05
N THR A 5 -30.69 33.45 16.12
CA THR A 5 -29.77 33.75 15.00
C THR A 5 -28.66 32.71 14.83
N SER A 6 -28.26 32.00 15.90
CA SER A 6 -27.35 30.85 15.77
C SER A 6 -28.04 29.62 15.16
N LEU A 7 -29.32 29.40 15.49
CA LEU A 7 -30.13 28.32 14.94
C LEU A 7 -30.38 28.51 13.43
N GLU A 8 -30.71 29.73 13.02
CA GLU A 8 -30.90 30.07 11.60
C GLU A 8 -29.62 29.90 10.80
N LYS A 9 -28.46 30.31 11.35
CA LYS A 9 -27.15 30.09 10.71
C LYS A 9 -26.80 28.61 10.60
N ALA A 10 -27.10 27.81 11.63
CA ALA A 10 -26.87 26.38 11.60
C ALA A 10 -27.75 25.69 10.54
N GLN A 11 -29.02 26.07 10.44
CA GLN A 11 -29.94 25.55 9.43
C GLN A 11 -29.51 25.90 8.01
N ALA A 12 -29.08 27.15 7.78
CA ALA A 12 -28.54 27.56 6.48
C ALA A 12 -27.28 26.76 6.11
N ARG A 13 -26.41 26.47 7.09
CA ARG A 13 -25.20 25.68 6.88
C ARG A 13 -25.51 24.21 6.59
N ILE A 14 -26.51 23.63 7.26
CA ILE A 14 -26.97 22.27 6.99
C ILE A 14 -27.50 22.16 5.55
N ALA A 15 -28.38 23.08 5.14
CA ALA A 15 -28.92 23.08 3.78
C ALA A 15 -27.82 23.25 2.71
N GLU A 16 -26.81 24.08 2.97
CA GLU A 16 -25.65 24.23 2.08
C GLU A 16 -24.84 22.93 1.98
N LEU A 17 -24.57 22.27 3.11
CA LEU A 17 -23.83 21.02 3.15
C LEU A 17 -24.59 19.87 2.49
N GLU A 18 -25.91 19.77 2.69
CA GLU A 18 -26.77 18.80 2.03
C GLU A 18 -26.76 19.00 0.50
N ALA A 19 -26.88 20.24 0.03
CA ALA A 19 -26.79 20.56 -1.40
C ALA A 19 -25.39 20.31 -1.99
N GLN A 20 -24.33 20.38 -1.17
CA GLN A 20 -23.00 19.95 -1.59
C GLN A 20 -22.89 18.43 -1.64
N LEU A 21 -23.44 17.72 -0.64
CA LEU A 21 -23.40 16.26 -0.55
C LEU A 21 -24.16 15.61 -1.71
N GLU A 22 -25.33 16.16 -2.07
CA GLU A 22 -26.17 15.68 -3.18
C GLU A 22 -25.45 15.70 -4.53
N LYS A 23 -24.42 16.55 -4.70
CA LYS A 23 -23.59 16.55 -5.92
C LYS A 23 -22.77 15.27 -6.08
N TYR A 24 -22.45 14.61 -4.96
CA TYR A 24 -21.55 13.46 -4.88
C TYR A 24 -22.29 12.14 -4.60
N VAL A 25 -23.44 12.18 -3.93
CA VAL A 25 -24.28 10.98 -3.70
C VAL A 25 -24.66 10.34 -5.04
N GLY A 26 -24.33 9.05 -5.20
CA GLY A 26 -24.61 8.28 -6.42
C GLY A 26 -23.67 8.55 -7.61
N LYS A 27 -22.70 9.45 -7.47
CA LYS A 27 -21.59 9.65 -8.42
C LYS A 27 -20.26 9.14 -7.90
N GLU A 28 -20.27 8.53 -6.71
CA GLU A 28 -19.12 7.84 -6.16
C GLU A 28 -18.72 6.70 -7.12
N PRO A 29 -17.43 6.61 -7.50
CA PRO A 29 -16.94 5.48 -8.25
C PRO A 29 -17.31 4.19 -7.53
N THR A 30 -17.83 3.21 -8.25
CA THR A 30 -18.08 1.91 -7.64
C THR A 30 -16.73 1.28 -7.27
N VAL A 31 -16.72 0.35 -6.30
CA VAL A 31 -15.51 -0.45 -6.00
C VAL A 31 -14.93 -1.05 -7.27
N ARG A 32 -15.77 -1.48 -8.20
CA ARG A 32 -15.33 -2.00 -9.51
C ARG A 32 -14.61 -0.94 -10.34
N ASP A 33 -15.09 0.30 -10.36
CA ASP A 33 -14.49 1.37 -11.14
C ASP A 33 -13.15 1.81 -10.54
N GLU A 34 -13.05 1.85 -9.21
CA GLU A 34 -11.79 2.07 -8.48
C GLU A 34 -10.79 0.95 -8.76
N MET A 35 -11.21 -0.32 -8.64
CA MET A 35 -10.34 -1.46 -8.95
C MET A 35 -9.87 -1.45 -10.41
N ALA A 36 -10.76 -1.08 -11.35
CA ALA A 36 -10.39 -0.93 -12.76
C ALA A 36 -9.40 0.22 -12.97
N TYR A 37 -9.54 1.33 -12.23
CA TYR A 37 -8.59 2.43 -12.26
C TYR A 37 -7.22 2.02 -11.72
N LEU A 38 -7.19 1.40 -10.53
CA LEU A 38 -5.95 0.88 -9.92
C LEU A 38 -5.25 -0.12 -10.84
N GLN A 39 -6.00 -1.01 -11.49
CA GLN A 39 -5.43 -1.95 -12.47
C GLN A 39 -4.80 -1.23 -13.66
N ARG A 40 -5.43 -0.17 -14.19
CA ARG A 40 -4.83 0.63 -15.28
C ARG A 40 -3.55 1.31 -14.83
N CYS A 41 -3.53 1.87 -13.63
CA CYS A 41 -2.33 2.47 -13.05
C CYS A 41 -1.20 1.45 -12.91
N LEU A 42 -1.50 0.26 -12.37
CA LEU A 42 -0.54 -0.83 -12.22
C LEU A 42 0.03 -1.26 -13.58
N ASN A 43 -0.83 -1.50 -14.58
CA ASN A 43 -0.40 -1.88 -15.91
C ASN A 43 0.53 -0.84 -16.54
N SER A 44 0.23 0.45 -16.37
CA SER A 44 1.06 1.55 -16.89
C SER A 44 2.47 1.55 -16.29
N VAL A 45 2.60 1.21 -15.01
CA VAL A 45 3.90 1.06 -14.33
C VAL A 45 4.67 -0.14 -14.88
N LEU A 46 4.00 -1.28 -15.07
CA LEU A 46 4.63 -2.49 -15.61
C LEU A 46 5.13 -2.27 -17.06
N GLU A 47 4.34 -1.60 -17.89
CA GLU A 47 4.72 -1.23 -19.27
C GLU A 47 5.95 -0.31 -19.31
N LEU A 48 6.10 0.60 -18.34
CA LEU A 48 7.29 1.44 -18.24
C LEU A 48 8.54 0.59 -17.92
N CYS A 49 8.39 -0.38 -17.01
CA CYS A 49 9.47 -1.30 -16.66
C CYS A 49 9.86 -2.19 -17.85
N ASP A 50 8.87 -2.69 -18.62
CA ASP A 50 9.12 -3.50 -19.82
C ASP A 50 9.83 -2.72 -20.91
N ARG A 51 9.45 -1.45 -21.12
CA ARG A 51 10.16 -0.57 -22.07
C ARG A 51 11.60 -0.34 -21.66
N ALA A 52 11.86 -0.11 -20.37
CA ALA A 52 13.23 0.07 -19.88
C ALA A 52 14.08 -1.21 -20.08
N ALA A 53 13.50 -2.38 -19.85
CA ALA A 53 14.17 -3.66 -20.10
C ALA A 53 14.45 -3.89 -21.59
N ALA A 54 13.47 -3.66 -22.46
CA ALA A 54 13.62 -3.80 -23.91
C ALA A 54 14.69 -2.84 -24.47
N GLN A 55 14.75 -1.61 -23.97
CA GLN A 55 15.78 -0.64 -24.35
C GLN A 55 17.19 -1.04 -23.92
N ALA A 56 17.32 -1.81 -22.85
CA ALA A 56 18.62 -2.30 -22.40
C ALA A 56 19.13 -3.46 -23.29
N THR A 57 18.22 -4.31 -23.79
CA THR A 57 18.56 -5.51 -24.57
C THR A 57 18.61 -5.31 -26.09
N GLN A 58 18.11 -4.18 -26.62
CA GLN A 58 18.06 -3.91 -28.07
C GLN A 58 19.43 -3.63 -28.71
N TRP A 59 20.49 -3.47 -27.92
CA TRP A 59 21.83 -3.13 -28.40
C TRP A 59 22.67 -4.38 -28.67
N GLU A 60 23.58 -4.30 -29.65
CA GLU A 60 24.50 -5.38 -30.02
C GLU A 60 25.36 -5.86 -28.82
N ASN A 61 25.62 -4.96 -27.87
CA ASN A 61 26.09 -5.28 -26.54
C ASN A 61 25.03 -4.85 -25.50
N PRO A 62 24.25 -5.79 -24.92
CA PRO A 62 23.18 -5.46 -23.99
C PRO A 62 23.70 -4.68 -22.78
N LEU A 63 23.00 -3.59 -22.46
CA LEU A 63 23.23 -2.88 -21.21
C LEU A 63 22.49 -3.60 -20.07
N PRO A 64 22.97 -3.48 -18.82
CA PRO A 64 22.20 -3.96 -17.68
C PRO A 64 20.87 -3.19 -17.61
N VAL A 65 19.79 -3.92 -17.33
CA VAL A 65 18.48 -3.31 -17.05
C VAL A 65 18.64 -2.37 -15.85
N PRO A 66 18.10 -1.14 -15.89
CA PRO A 66 18.20 -0.22 -14.78
C PRO A 66 17.64 -0.84 -13.48
N GLU A 67 18.39 -0.75 -12.38
CA GLU A 67 18.02 -1.35 -11.09
C GLU A 67 16.64 -0.88 -10.59
N TRP A 68 16.26 0.37 -10.89
CA TRP A 68 14.96 0.90 -10.54
C TRP A 68 13.79 0.13 -11.20
N ALA A 69 13.96 -0.38 -12.42
CA ALA A 69 12.89 -1.10 -13.12
C ALA A 69 12.62 -2.46 -12.46
N ILE A 70 13.66 -3.10 -11.92
CA ILE A 70 13.53 -4.32 -11.11
C ILE A 70 12.81 -3.99 -9.80
N ALA A 71 13.28 -2.99 -9.06
CA ALA A 71 12.70 -2.61 -7.77
C ALA A 71 11.23 -2.17 -7.87
N VAL A 72 10.87 -1.42 -8.93
CA VAL A 72 9.50 -0.98 -9.18
C VAL A 72 8.60 -2.15 -9.56
N ARG A 73 9.08 -3.09 -10.40
CA ARG A 73 8.31 -4.29 -10.75
C ARG A 73 8.02 -5.16 -9.53
N GLU A 74 9.03 -5.43 -8.70
CA GLU A 74 8.86 -6.20 -7.46
C GLU A 74 7.86 -5.53 -6.50
N ALA A 75 7.92 -4.21 -6.36
CA ALA A 75 6.97 -3.46 -5.55
C ALA A 75 5.54 -3.49 -6.14
N ALA A 76 5.42 -3.44 -7.46
CA ALA A 76 4.15 -3.43 -8.17
C ALA A 76 3.44 -4.80 -8.13
N THR A 77 4.18 -5.91 -8.21
CA THR A 77 3.61 -7.26 -8.17
C THR A 77 3.49 -7.82 -6.75
N GLY A 78 4.22 -7.25 -5.78
CA GLY A 78 4.37 -7.84 -4.44
C GLY A 78 5.19 -9.15 -4.45
N GLU A 79 5.63 -9.61 -5.62
CA GLU A 79 6.48 -10.77 -5.78
C GLU A 79 7.94 -10.32 -5.70
N ARG A 80 8.53 -10.50 -4.52
CA ARG A 80 9.95 -10.23 -4.30
C ARG A 80 10.65 -11.48 -3.76
N PRO A 81 11.57 -12.09 -4.53
CA PRO A 81 12.34 -13.21 -4.01
C PRO A 81 13.19 -12.77 -2.82
N ASP A 82 13.34 -13.66 -1.85
CA ASP A 82 14.19 -13.41 -0.70
C ASP A 82 15.66 -13.37 -1.11
N ASN A 83 16.25 -12.18 -1.04
CA ASN A 83 17.69 -12.00 -1.16
C ASN A 83 18.35 -12.10 0.23
N PRO A 84 19.17 -13.13 0.51
CA PRO A 84 19.86 -13.28 1.79
C PRO A 84 20.82 -12.14 2.12
N ALA A 85 21.28 -11.38 1.11
CA ALA A 85 22.15 -10.23 1.31
C ALA A 85 21.39 -8.95 1.69
N ASP A 86 20.05 -8.93 1.57
CA ASP A 86 19.25 -7.77 1.95
C ASP A 86 19.10 -7.68 3.47
N LYS A 87 19.71 -6.65 4.05
CA LYS A 87 19.71 -6.39 5.50
C LYS A 87 18.57 -5.49 5.97
N ARG A 88 17.72 -5.01 5.06
CA ARG A 88 16.60 -4.14 5.41
C ARG A 88 15.52 -4.91 6.15
N ARG A 89 14.85 -4.26 7.09
CA ARG A 89 13.66 -4.78 7.79
C ARG A 89 12.47 -4.79 6.85
N ARG A 90 11.69 -5.86 6.88
CA ARG A 90 10.44 -5.99 6.10
C ARG A 90 9.30 -5.27 6.77
N ILE A 91 8.44 -4.65 5.97
CA ILE A 91 7.21 -3.99 6.38
C ILE A 91 6.07 -4.84 5.85
N TYR A 92 5.10 -5.14 6.71
CA TYR A 92 3.92 -5.90 6.38
C TYR A 92 2.65 -5.11 6.64
N ILE A 93 1.56 -5.49 5.97
CA ILE A 93 0.20 -5.10 6.30
C ILE A 93 -0.65 -6.36 6.51
N ASP A 94 -1.47 -6.36 7.55
CA ASP A 94 -2.40 -7.46 7.80
C ASP A 94 -3.79 -7.22 7.16
N GLY A 95 -4.65 -8.24 7.22
CA GLY A 95 -6.03 -8.17 6.70
C GLY A 95 -6.96 -7.17 7.39
N ARG A 96 -6.49 -6.47 8.42
CA ARG A 96 -7.22 -5.39 9.11
C ARG A 96 -6.65 -4.00 8.78
N GLY A 97 -5.59 -3.94 7.96
CA GLY A 97 -4.91 -2.71 7.61
C GLY A 97 -3.87 -2.25 8.63
N GLU A 98 -3.54 -3.08 9.63
CA GLU A 98 -2.49 -2.76 10.60
C GLU A 98 -1.11 -3.05 10.01
N ALA A 99 -0.17 -2.13 10.24
CA ALA A 99 1.18 -2.23 9.72
C ALA A 99 2.14 -2.86 10.74
N TRP A 100 3.01 -3.74 10.24
CA TRP A 100 3.97 -4.52 11.04
C TRP A 100 5.38 -4.38 10.49
N LEU A 101 6.38 -4.52 11.35
CA LEU A 101 7.80 -4.43 11.01
C LEU A 101 8.54 -5.69 11.48
N SER A 102 9.43 -6.20 10.63
CA SER A 102 10.36 -7.27 10.97
C SER A 102 11.33 -6.84 12.08
N LEU A 103 11.39 -7.65 13.14
CA LEU A 103 12.23 -7.40 14.31
C LEU A 103 13.50 -8.23 14.29
N CYS A 104 13.36 -9.55 14.34
CA CYS A 104 14.45 -10.51 14.33
C CYS A 104 14.01 -11.84 13.70
N HIS A 105 14.97 -12.70 13.44
CA HIS A 105 14.76 -14.03 12.87
C HIS A 105 15.52 -15.05 13.73
N ASP A 106 14.82 -16.02 14.29
CA ASP A 106 15.42 -17.11 15.07
C ASP A 106 14.80 -18.45 14.66
N ARG A 107 15.63 -19.48 14.41
CA ARG A 107 15.18 -20.84 14.05
C ARG A 107 14.08 -20.89 12.99
N ASN A 108 14.21 -20.13 11.91
CA ASN A 108 13.22 -19.99 10.82
C ASN A 108 11.89 -19.32 11.22
N ILE A 109 11.82 -18.70 12.40
CA ILE A 109 10.67 -17.93 12.87
C ILE A 109 10.96 -16.44 12.68
N GLN A 110 10.10 -15.77 11.93
CA GLN A 110 10.16 -14.33 11.72
C GLN A 110 9.31 -13.61 12.76
N TYR A 111 9.97 -12.92 13.70
CA TYR A 111 9.30 -12.07 14.69
C TYR A 111 9.01 -10.70 14.10
N ILE A 112 7.84 -10.17 14.42
CA ILE A 112 7.34 -8.89 13.95
C ILE A 112 6.73 -8.09 15.10
N GLY A 113 6.70 -6.77 14.94
CA GLY A 113 6.06 -5.85 15.88
C GLY A 113 5.24 -4.79 15.14
N PRO A 114 4.24 -4.18 15.79
CA PRO A 114 3.52 -3.04 15.23
C PRO A 114 4.47 -1.93 14.73
N LEU A 115 4.26 -1.46 13.51
CA LEU A 115 5.05 -0.37 12.92
C LEU A 115 4.91 0.91 13.74
N ALA A 116 3.71 1.16 14.28
CA ALA A 116 3.46 2.24 15.23
C ALA A 116 3.84 1.80 16.66
N GLY A 117 5.12 1.92 17.01
CA GLY A 117 5.53 2.13 18.40
C GLY A 117 5.93 0.93 19.26
N ALA A 118 6.03 -0.29 18.72
CA ALA A 118 6.52 -1.44 19.48
C ALA A 118 7.76 -2.07 18.83
N VAL A 119 8.93 -1.75 19.40
CA VAL A 119 10.24 -2.31 18.97
C VAL A 119 10.45 -3.75 19.46
N TRP A 120 9.50 -4.28 20.23
CA TRP A 120 9.53 -5.60 20.84
C TRP A 120 8.16 -6.26 20.65
N GLY A 121 8.14 -7.42 20.00
CA GLY A 121 6.94 -8.20 19.76
C GLY A 121 7.30 -9.68 19.79
N GLU A 122 6.53 -10.46 20.54
CA GLU A 122 6.56 -11.94 20.48
C GLU A 122 5.71 -12.46 19.32
N GLU A 123 5.03 -11.55 18.61
CA GLU A 123 4.22 -11.86 17.44
C GLU A 123 5.11 -12.36 16.30
N THR A 124 4.59 -13.34 15.59
CA THR A 124 5.24 -13.97 14.44
C THR A 124 4.41 -13.69 13.19
N THR A 125 5.03 -13.81 12.02
CA THR A 125 4.28 -13.70 10.76
C THR A 125 3.15 -14.72 10.67
N THR A 126 3.34 -15.92 11.23
CA THR A 126 2.30 -16.97 11.32
C THR A 126 1.19 -16.58 12.29
N SER A 127 1.50 -16.18 13.53
CA SER A 127 0.47 -15.85 14.53
C SER A 127 -0.41 -14.68 14.10
N VAL A 128 0.18 -13.65 13.49
CA VAL A 128 -0.58 -12.52 12.96
C VAL A 128 -1.46 -12.98 11.80
N ARG A 129 -0.90 -13.69 10.82
CA ARG A 129 -1.66 -14.22 9.67
C ARG A 129 -2.84 -15.09 10.11
N ASP A 130 -2.65 -15.99 11.06
CA ASP A 130 -3.72 -16.86 11.56
C ASP A 130 -4.84 -16.05 12.24
N ARG A 131 -4.49 -14.95 12.92
CA ARG A 131 -5.43 -14.06 13.62
C ARG A 131 -6.16 -13.08 12.70
N THR A 132 -5.51 -12.62 11.63
CA THR A 132 -6.01 -11.55 10.74
C THR A 132 -6.48 -12.07 9.39
N GLY A 133 -6.26 -13.36 9.10
CA GLY A 133 -6.58 -14.01 7.83
C GLY A 133 -5.47 -13.87 6.79
N GLU A 134 -4.76 -12.74 6.77
CA GLU A 134 -3.68 -12.47 5.84
C GLU A 134 -2.59 -11.55 6.42
N LEU A 135 -1.40 -11.66 5.85
CA LEU A 135 -0.25 -10.80 6.12
C LEU A 135 0.62 -10.72 4.87
N HIS A 136 0.75 -9.52 4.30
CA HIS A 136 1.46 -9.24 3.06
C HIS A 136 2.67 -8.34 3.29
N GLU A 137 3.82 -8.66 2.71
CA GLU A 137 4.97 -7.75 2.69
C GLU A 137 4.68 -6.61 1.70
N ILE A 138 4.74 -5.37 2.16
CA ILE A 138 4.46 -4.16 1.35
C ILE A 138 5.71 -3.33 1.08
N GLY A 139 6.83 -3.66 1.71
CA GLY A 139 8.06 -2.89 1.54
C GLY A 139 9.16 -3.29 2.51
N ARG A 140 10.26 -2.53 2.47
CA ARG A 140 11.41 -2.70 3.36
C ARG A 140 12.00 -1.35 3.75
N CYS A 141 12.50 -1.22 4.97
CA CYS A 141 13.21 -0.02 5.45
C CYS A 141 14.50 -0.40 6.19
N TRP A 142 15.38 0.57 6.38
CA TRP A 142 16.58 0.41 7.22
C TRP A 142 16.20 0.37 8.71
#